data_AF-A0A0Q6YGL2-F1
#
_entry.id   AF-A0A0Q6YGL2-F1
#
_cell.length_a   1.000
_cell.length_b   1.000
_cell.length_c   1.000
_cell.angle_alpha   90.00
_cell.angle_beta   90.00
_cell.angle_gamma   90.00
#
_symmetry.space_group_name_H-M   'P 1'
#
loop_
_entity.id
_entity.type
_entity.pdbx_description
1 polymer ?
#
loop_
_entity_poly.entity_id
_entity_poly.type
_entity_poly.pdbx_seq_one_letter_code
_entity_poly.pdbx_strand_id
1 'polypeptide(L)' 'MEYDDRLIEESVLALLAAFSSDSGNAWKGFDFEVMNRLHEQGLISDPVNKNKSIWLTDEGLERGRQIAERLFGKKS' A
#
# COMPACT_ATOMS: atom_id res chain seq x y z
N MET A 1 2.13 13.67 -19.71
CA MET A 1 0.84 13.59 -19.00
C MET A 1 1.18 13.64 -17.52
N GLU A 2 0.56 14.53 -16.77
CA GLU A 2 0.78 14.64 -15.32
C GLU A 2 -0.30 13.81 -14.61
N TYR A 3 0.11 12.98 -13.66
CA TYR A 3 -0.77 12.17 -12.81
C TYR A 3 -0.77 12.73 -11.38
N ASP A 4 -1.85 12.54 -10.63
CA ASP A 4 -1.88 12.92 -9.21
C ASP A 4 -1.17 11.84 -8.38
N ASP A 5 0.05 12.15 -7.94
CA ASP A 5 0.87 11.26 -7.10
C ASP A 5 0.11 10.73 -5.89
N ARG A 6 -0.78 11.53 -5.27
CA ARG A 6 -1.53 11.10 -4.10
C ARG A 6 -2.52 9.99 -4.43
N LEU A 7 -3.14 10.05 -5.62
CA LEU A 7 -4.03 8.99 -6.09
C LEU A 7 -3.24 7.73 -6.43
N ILE A 8 -2.01 7.86 -6.91
CA ILE A 8 -1.10 6.74 -7.13
C ILE A 8 -0.74 6.09 -5.79
N GLU A 9 -0.30 6.87 -4.80
CA GLU A 9 0.04 6.41 -3.45
C GLU A 9 -1.15 5.69 -2.78
N GLU A 10 -2.34 6.29 -2.80
CA GLU A 10 -3.56 5.67 -2.26
C GLU A 10 -3.88 4.35 -2.96
N SER A 11 -3.75 4.30 -4.29
CA SER A 11 -4.01 3.08 -5.07
C SER A 11 -3.00 1.98 -4.75
N VAL A 12 -1.72 2.34 -4.58
CA VAL A 12 -0.67 1.37 -4.22
C VAL A 12 -0.89 0.83 -2.80
N LEU A 13 -1.22 1.69 -1.83
CA LEU A 13 -1.56 1.25 -0.48
C LEU A 13 -2.75 0.29 -0.47
N ALA A 14 -3.79 0.60 -1.25
CA ALA A 14 -4.96 -0.25 -1.39
C ALA A 14 -4.64 -1.62 -2.00
N LEU A 15 -3.80 -1.66 -3.03
CA LEU A 15 -3.36 -2.92 -3.64
C LEU A 15 -2.50 -3.75 -2.67
N LEU A 16 -1.59 -3.11 -1.93
CA LEU A 16 -0.79 -3.78 -0.90
C LEU A 16 -1.67 -4.41 0.16
N ALA A 17 -2.67 -3.68 0.67
CA ALA A 17 -3.59 -4.19 1.69
C ALA A 17 -4.56 -5.27 1.15
N ALA A 18 -5.02 -5.15 -0.10
CA ALA A 18 -5.93 -6.12 -0.71
C ALA A 18 -5.27 -7.48 -0.96
N PHE A 19 -3.95 -7.49 -1.19
CA PHE A 19 -3.17 -8.71 -1.44
C PHE A 19 -2.24 -9.10 -0.29
N SER A 20 -2.35 -8.43 0.86
CA SER A 20 -1.58 -8.82 2.04
C SER A 20 -2.16 -10.06 2.71
N SER A 21 -1.34 -10.74 3.51
CA SER A 21 -1.85 -11.68 4.53
C SER A 21 -2.76 -10.98 5.54
N ASP A 22 -3.49 -11.75 6.35
CA ASP A 22 -4.30 -11.20 7.44
C ASP A 22 -3.49 -10.34 8.43
N SER A 23 -2.20 -10.69 8.58
CA SER A 23 -1.20 -10.00 9.40
C SER A 23 -0.46 -8.85 8.69
N GLY A 24 -0.82 -8.51 7.45
CA GLY A 24 -0.28 -7.35 6.73
C GLY A 24 1.05 -7.58 5.99
N ASN A 25 1.48 -8.81 5.73
CA ASN A 25 2.64 -9.05 4.86
C ASN A 25 2.22 -8.98 3.40
N ALA A 26 2.91 -8.16 2.60
CA ALA A 26 2.64 -8.01 1.16
C ALA A 26 3.93 -8.05 0.35
N TRP A 27 3.84 -8.56 -0.88
CA TRP A 27 4.96 -8.51 -1.84
C TRP A 27 5.26 -7.07 -2.23
N LYS A 28 6.53 -6.67 -2.18
CA LYS A 28 6.94 -5.37 -2.71
C LYS A 28 7.20 -5.51 -4.20
N GLY A 29 6.63 -4.59 -5.00
CA GLY A 29 6.74 -4.65 -6.47
C GLY A 29 6.26 -3.41 -7.20
N PHE A 30 5.96 -2.33 -6.47
CA PHE A 30 5.58 -1.04 -7.04
C PHE A 30 6.80 -0.13 -7.14
N ASP A 31 6.60 1.01 -7.81
CA ASP A 31 7.63 2.04 -7.94
C ASP A 31 8.22 2.42 -6.56
N PHE A 32 9.54 2.56 -6.52
CA PHE A 32 10.28 2.73 -5.28
C PHE A 32 9.99 4.06 -4.59
N GLU A 33 9.75 5.13 -5.35
CA GLU A 33 9.45 6.44 -4.78
C GLU A 33 8.09 6.42 -4.07
N VAL A 34 7.09 5.78 -4.69
CA VAL A 34 5.75 5.60 -4.08
C VAL A 34 5.85 4.80 -2.78
N MET A 35 6.61 3.70 -2.79
CA MET A 35 6.81 2.87 -1.60
C MET A 35 7.55 3.65 -0.49
N ASN A 36 8.53 4.48 -0.83
CA ASN A 36 9.22 5.33 0.13
C ASN A 36 8.28 6.36 0.77
N ARG A 37 7.44 7.02 -0.01
CA ARG A 37 6.46 7.98 0.54
C ARG A 37 5.45 7.30 1.47
N LEU A 38 5.02 6.07 1.16
CA LEU A 38 4.18 5.28 2.07
C LEU A 38 4.91 4.91 3.38
N HIS A 39 6.22 4.65 3.31
CA HIS A 39 7.04 4.41 4.48
C HIS A 39 7.24 5.68 5.32
N GLU A 40 7.51 6.82 4.68
CA GLU A 40 7.60 8.13 5.35
C GLU A 40 6.30 8.52 6.06
N GLN A 41 5.15 8.11 5.50
CA GLN A 41 3.84 8.23 6.14
C GLN A 41 3.59 7.24 7.28
N GLY A 42 4.51 6.30 7.54
CA GLY A 42 4.37 5.29 8.59
C GLY A 42 3.37 4.18 8.28
N LEU A 43 2.97 4.01 7.01
CA LEU A 43 1.94 3.05 6.61
C LEU A 43 2.54 1.68 6.28
N ILE A 44 3.81 1.63 5.93
CA ILE A 44 4.54 0.38 5.68
C ILE A 44 5.93 0.41 6.32
N SER A 45 6.48 -0.77 6.56
CA SER A 45 7.89 -0.96 6.90
C SER A 45 8.81 -0.48 5.78
N ASP A 46 10.04 -0.11 6.12
CA ASP A 46 11.06 0.34 5.17
C ASP A 46 11.18 -0.62 3.96
N PRO A 47 10.86 -0.17 2.72
CA PRO A 47 10.96 -0.99 1.52
C PRO A 47 12.40 -1.20 1.05
N VAL A 48 13.36 -0.40 1.55
CA VAL A 48 14.78 -0.37 1.14
C VAL A 48 15.58 -1.46 1.84
N ASN A 49 15.22 -2.72 1.54
CA ASN A 49 15.88 -3.89 2.11
C ASN A 49 16.01 -5.02 1.09
N LYS A 50 16.68 -6.12 1.48
CA LYS A 50 16.85 -7.32 0.63
C LYS A 50 15.64 -8.26 0.62
N ASN A 51 14.65 -8.03 1.48
CA ASN A 51 13.45 -8.87 1.58
C ASN A 51 12.55 -8.63 0.37
N LYS A 52 11.83 -9.65 -0.07
CA LYS A 52 10.90 -9.52 -1.20
C LYS A 52 9.50 -9.02 -0.78
N SER A 53 9.26 -8.94 0.53
CA SER A 53 8.01 -8.44 1.10
C SER A 53 8.26 -7.28 2.05
N ILE A 54 7.19 -6.52 2.29
CA ILE A 54 7.08 -5.50 3.33
C ILE A 54 5.96 -5.90 4.29
N TRP A 55 5.90 -5.21 5.42
CA TRP A 55 4.78 -5.26 6.33
C TRP A 55 4.03 -3.94 6.29
N LEU A 56 2.71 -3.98 6.16
CA LEU A 56 1.87 -2.84 6.50
C LEU A 56 1.88 -2.65 8.02
N THR A 57 1.86 -1.41 8.47
CA THR A 57 1.57 -1.12 9.88
C THR A 57 0.07 -1.31 10.14
N ASP A 58 -0.34 -1.34 11.41
CA ASP A 58 -1.77 -1.45 11.75
C ASP A 58 -2.59 -0.33 11.10
N GLU A 59 -2.06 0.90 11.10
CA GLU A 59 -2.66 2.05 10.42
C GLU A 59 -2.68 1.88 8.91
N GLY A 60 -1.57 1.45 8.30
CA GLY A 60 -1.48 1.23 6.87
C GLY A 60 -2.42 0.15 6.37
N LEU A 61 -2.58 -0.93 7.13
CA LEU A 61 -3.48 -2.03 6.79
C LEU A 61 -4.94 -1.58 6.88
N GLU A 62 -5.33 -0.88 7.95
CA GLU A 62 -6.68 -0.37 8.12
C GLU A 62 -7.03 0.65 7.02
N ARG A 63 -6.18 1.67 6.83
CA ARG A 63 -6.38 2.69 5.79
C ARG A 63 -6.39 2.09 4.39
N GLY A 64 -5.46 1.17 4.11
CA GLY A 64 -5.38 0.48 2.83
C GLY A 64 -6.65 -0.33 2.53
N ARG A 65 -7.22 -1.03 3.52
CA ARG A 65 -8.48 -1.77 3.37
C ARG A 65 -9.66 -0.85 3.10
N GLN A 66 -9.78 0.27 3.80
CA GLN A 66 -10.84 1.26 3.57
C GLN A 66 -10.77 1.83 2.14
N ILE A 67 -9.57 2.13 1.65
CA ILE A 67 -9.37 2.61 0.28
C ILE A 67 -9.68 1.49 -0.73
N ALA A 68 -9.23 0.26 -0.47
CA ALA A 68 -9.49 -0.89 -1.34
C ALA A 68 -10.99 -1.18 -1.46
N GLU A 69 -11.75 -1.09 -0.37
CA GLU A 69 -13.22 -1.22 -0.41
C GLU A 69 -13.84 -0.11 -1.26
N ARG A 70 -13.41 1.15 -1.08
CA ARG A 70 -13.90 2.29 -1.86
C ARG A 70 -13.59 2.16 -3.37
N LEU A 71 -12.39 1.70 -3.72
CA LEU A 71 -11.91 1.66 -5.11
C LEU A 71 -12.30 0.37 -5.84
N PHE A 72 -12.22 -0.77 -5.18
CA PHE A 72 -12.31 -2.10 -5.78
C PHE A 72 -13.47 -2.93 -5.24
N GLY A 73 -14.22 -2.42 -4.26
CA GLY A 73 -15.43 -3.06 -3.75
C GLY A 73 -16.44 -3.29 -4.87
N LYS A 74 -17.04 -4.48 -4.89
CA LYS A 74 -18.11 -4.79 -5.84
C LYS A 74 -19.32 -3.93 -5.52
N LYS A 75 -19.77 -3.13 -6.49
CA LYS A 75 -21.09 -2.51 -6.42
C LYS A 75 -22.13 -3.61 -6.62
N SER A 76 -22.94 -3.82 -5.59
CA SER A 76 -24.12 -4.69 -5.65
C SER A 76 -25.27 -3.95 -6.32
#